data_AF-A0A2V9RC65-F1
#
_entry.id   AF-A0A2V9RC65-F1
#
_cell.length_a   1.000
_cell.length_b   1.000
_cell.length_c   1.000
_cell.angle_alpha   90.00
_cell.angle_beta   90.00
_cell.angle_gamma   90.00
#
_symmetry.space_group_name_H-M   'P 1'
#
loop_
_entity.id
_entity.type
_entity.pdbx_description
1 polymer ?
#
loop_
_entity_poly.entity_id
_entity_poly.type
_entity_poly.pdbx_seq_one_letter_code
_entity_poly.pdbx_strand_id
1 'polypeptide(L)'
;MSEIQAPIANRRKTCWSGTPEVYFTKSIDNSRLVKVDDPRRSREMKQFGIALSCLFLLVMTFAWQHFRAIEYGYKIEALRTQRDGLVEMSRVLRLEEASLRDPERIDGLARKLGLQSPQAGQVVRIDGASGDTPEMASIAAVAVISAR
;
A
#
# COMPACT_ATOMS: atom_id res chain seq x y z
N MET A 1 -38.53 97.15 -70.83
CA MET A 1 -38.72 95.69 -70.95
C MET A 1 -38.13 95.30 -72.29
N SER A 2 -37.07 94.52 -72.44
CA SER A 2 -36.31 93.67 -71.52
C SER A 2 -35.01 93.28 -72.25
N GLU A 3 -33.87 93.49 -71.58
CA GLU A 3 -32.55 92.99 -71.99
C GLU A 3 -32.51 91.45 -72.04
N ILE A 4 -31.74 90.90 -72.96
CA ILE A 4 -31.37 89.47 -72.96
C ILE A 4 -29.85 89.37 -72.79
N GLN A 5 -29.44 89.13 -71.54
CA GLN A 5 -28.08 88.86 -71.08
C GLN A 5 -27.68 87.42 -71.43
N ALA A 6 -26.55 87.22 -72.11
CA ALA A 6 -25.95 85.90 -72.29
C ALA A 6 -25.14 85.48 -71.03
N PRO A 7 -25.22 84.23 -70.54
CA PRO A 7 -24.45 83.83 -69.38
C PRO A 7 -23.04 83.34 -69.75
N ILE A 8 -22.03 83.92 -69.11
CA ILE A 8 -20.64 83.45 -69.11
C ILE A 8 -20.56 82.18 -68.25
N ALA A 9 -20.37 81.03 -68.89
CA ALA A 9 -20.23 79.76 -68.19
C ALA A 9 -18.82 79.63 -67.58
N ASN A 10 -18.78 79.77 -66.26
CA ASN A 10 -17.62 79.65 -65.39
C ASN A 10 -16.97 78.26 -65.45
N ARG A 11 -15.67 78.21 -65.77
CA ARG A 11 -14.86 76.98 -65.90
C ARG A 11 -14.58 76.39 -64.50
N ARG A 12 -15.32 75.34 -64.11
CA ARG A 12 -15.14 74.69 -62.79
C ARG A 12 -13.87 73.85 -62.75
N LYS A 13 -13.03 74.15 -61.75
CA LYS A 13 -11.80 73.43 -61.41
C LYS A 13 -12.16 72.04 -60.87
N THR A 14 -11.48 71.01 -61.38
CA THR A 14 -11.52 69.63 -60.87
C THR A 14 -10.83 69.58 -59.52
N CYS A 15 -11.61 69.62 -58.43
CA CYS A 15 -11.09 69.32 -57.10
C CYS A 15 -11.17 67.81 -56.88
N TRP A 16 -10.03 67.13 -57.04
CA TRP A 16 -9.87 65.74 -56.64
C TRP A 16 -9.55 65.74 -55.14
N SER A 17 -10.57 65.58 -54.31
CA SER A 17 -10.38 65.26 -52.89
C SER A 17 -10.24 63.74 -52.80
N GLY A 18 -9.03 63.27 -52.44
CA GLY A 18 -8.79 61.88 -52.10
C GLY A 18 -9.83 61.36 -51.08
N THR A 19 -10.08 60.06 -51.12
CA THR A 19 -11.04 59.38 -50.24
C THR A 19 -10.73 59.69 -48.78
N PRO A 20 -11.63 60.35 -48.02
CA PRO A 20 -11.45 60.49 -46.59
C PRO A 20 -11.51 59.09 -45.97
N GLU A 21 -10.40 58.64 -45.38
CA GLU A 21 -10.36 57.41 -44.60
C GLU A 21 -11.13 57.65 -43.30
N VAL A 22 -12.42 57.33 -43.33
CA VAL A 22 -13.30 57.43 -42.16
C VAL A 22 -13.08 56.20 -41.30
N TYR A 23 -12.32 56.35 -40.22
CA TYR A 23 -12.22 55.34 -39.18
C TYR A 23 -13.55 55.26 -38.43
N PHE A 24 -14.40 54.32 -38.83
CA PHE A 24 -15.57 53.96 -38.03
C PHE A 24 -15.11 53.16 -36.81
N THR A 25 -15.04 53.82 -35.65
CA THR A 25 -14.88 53.14 -34.36
C THR A 25 -16.16 52.40 -34.03
N LYS A 26 -16.37 51.23 -34.64
CA LYS A 26 -17.49 50.35 -34.31
C LYS A 26 -17.24 49.79 -32.91
N SER A 27 -17.97 50.29 -31.91
CA SER A 27 -17.96 49.73 -30.57
C SER A 27 -18.60 48.34 -30.60
N ILE A 28 -17.78 47.29 -30.58
CA ILE A 28 -18.26 45.91 -30.48
C ILE A 28 -18.74 45.71 -29.04
N ASP A 29 -20.05 45.79 -28.84
CA ASP A 29 -20.67 45.45 -27.56
C ASP A 29 -20.86 43.93 -27.47
N ASN A 30 -20.06 43.30 -26.60
CA ASN A 30 -20.13 41.86 -26.32
C ASN A 30 -21.05 41.54 -25.13
N SER A 31 -21.80 42.51 -24.60
CA SER A 31 -22.69 42.32 -23.44
C SER A 31 -23.74 41.22 -23.61
N ARG A 32 -24.07 40.87 -24.86
CA ARG A 32 -25.07 39.83 -25.21
C ARG A 32 -24.46 38.54 -25.75
N LEU A 33 -23.13 38.37 -25.67
CA LEU A 33 -22.47 37.16 -26.15
C LEU A 33 -22.77 35.99 -25.21
N VAL A 34 -23.81 35.22 -25.53
CA VAL A 34 -24.12 33.97 -24.84
C VAL A 34 -23.33 32.86 -25.51
N LYS A 35 -22.56 32.12 -24.72
CA LYS A 35 -21.85 30.93 -25.19
C LYS A 35 -22.89 29.87 -25.56
N VAL A 36 -23.01 29.59 -26.86
CA VAL A 36 -23.82 28.47 -27.35
C VAL A 36 -23.10 27.18 -26.98
N ASP A 37 -23.76 26.33 -26.19
CA ASP A 37 -23.21 25.02 -25.86
C ASP A 37 -23.44 24.06 -27.03
N ASP A 38 -22.36 23.68 -27.72
CA ASP A 38 -22.39 22.62 -28.71
C ASP A 38 -22.49 21.25 -28.00
N PRO A 39 -23.60 20.52 -28.12
CA PRO A 39 -23.79 19.26 -27.40
C PRO A 39 -22.79 18.18 -27.83
N ARG A 40 -22.25 18.25 -29.06
CA ARG A 40 -21.16 17.37 -29.52
C ARG A 40 -19.87 17.58 -28.74
N ARG A 41 -19.44 18.84 -28.56
CA ARG A 41 -18.21 19.19 -27.84
C ARG A 41 -18.29 18.78 -26.37
N SER A 42 -19.44 18.96 -25.74
CA SER A 42 -19.67 18.50 -24.36
C SER A 42 -19.53 16.97 -24.24
N ARG A 43 -19.99 16.19 -25.23
CA ARG A 43 -19.85 14.73 -25.23
C ARG A 43 -18.40 14.29 -25.39
N GLU A 44 -17.64 14.92 -26.28
CA GLU A 44 -16.21 14.65 -26.46
C GLU A 44 -15.43 14.96 -25.17
N MET A 45 -15.67 16.11 -24.54
CA MET A 45 -15.01 16.45 -23.28
C MET A 45 -15.37 15.48 -22.15
N LYS A 46 -16.61 14.97 -22.10
CA LYS A 46 -17.01 13.91 -21.15
C LYS A 46 -16.28 12.60 -21.43
N GLN A 47 -16.14 12.20 -22.69
CA GLN A 47 -15.40 11.00 -23.07
C GLN A 47 -13.92 11.11 -22.71
N PHE A 48 -13.28 12.25 -22.96
CA PHE A 48 -11.91 12.52 -22.52
C PHE A 48 -11.79 12.51 -21.00
N GLY A 49 -12.74 13.11 -20.27
CA GLY A 49 -12.76 13.09 -18.81
C GLY A 49 -12.91 11.68 -18.24
N ILE A 50 -13.78 10.85 -18.83
CA ILE A 50 -13.94 9.44 -18.44
C ILE A 50 -12.64 8.67 -18.72
N ALA A 51 -12.06 8.82 -19.92
CA ALA A 51 -10.82 8.14 -20.27
C ALA A 51 -9.66 8.53 -19.33
N LEU A 52 -9.53 9.81 -19.00
CA LEU A 52 -8.53 10.30 -18.07
C LEU A 52 -8.76 9.78 -16.65
N SER A 53 -10.02 9.75 -16.19
CA SER A 53 -10.39 9.18 -14.90
C SER A 53 -10.06 7.69 -14.82
N CYS A 54 -10.38 6.92 -15.85
CA CYS A 54 -10.02 5.50 -15.95
C CYS A 54 -8.49 5.31 -15.90
N LEU A 55 -7.74 6.08 -16.67
CA LEU A 55 -6.27 6.03 -16.65
C LEU A 55 -5.72 6.35 -15.25
N PHE A 56 -6.23 7.41 -14.61
CA PHE A 56 -5.83 7.80 -13.27
C PHE A 56 -6.10 6.69 -12.25
N LEU A 57 -7.29 6.08 -12.28
CA LEU A 57 -7.63 4.98 -11.39
C LEU A 57 -6.73 3.74 -11.61
N LEU A 58 -6.42 3.40 -12.86
CA LEU A 58 -5.49 2.31 -13.18
C LEU A 58 -4.09 2.57 -12.61
N VAL A 59 -3.55 3.77 -12.81
CA VAL A 59 -2.22 4.13 -12.29
C VAL A 59 -2.23 4.14 -10.76
N MET A 60 -3.28 4.69 -10.15
CA MET A 60 -3.36 4.78 -8.69
C MET A 60 -3.55 3.42 -8.04
N THR A 61 -4.35 2.53 -8.63
CA THR A 61 -4.49 1.14 -8.16
C THR A 61 -3.21 0.34 -8.34
N PHE A 62 -2.49 0.51 -9.46
CA PHE A 62 -1.19 -0.12 -9.68
C PHE A 62 -0.16 0.36 -8.64
N ALA A 63 -0.06 1.66 -8.41
CA ALA A 63 0.83 2.22 -7.40
C ALA A 63 0.46 1.70 -6.00
N TRP A 64 -0.82 1.71 -5.63
CA TRP A 64 -1.30 1.16 -4.36
C TRP A 64 -0.94 -0.31 -4.19
N GLN A 65 -1.14 -1.14 -5.22
CA GLN A 65 -0.77 -2.56 -5.21
C GLN A 65 0.75 -2.73 -5.03
N HIS A 66 1.55 -1.95 -5.75
CA HIS A 66 3.00 -1.96 -5.64
C HIS A 66 3.48 -1.58 -4.23
N PHE A 67 2.92 -0.51 -3.64
CA PHE A 67 3.21 -0.12 -2.26
C PHE A 67 2.81 -1.20 -1.25
N ARG A 68 1.64 -1.83 -1.44
CA ARG A 68 1.20 -2.95 -0.60
C ARG A 68 2.13 -4.14 -0.71
N ALA A 69 2.56 -4.51 -1.92
CA ALA A 69 3.52 -5.59 -2.13
C ALA A 69 4.85 -5.32 -1.41
N ILE A 70 5.34 -4.08 -1.43
CA ILE A 70 6.54 -3.68 -0.69
C ILE A 70 6.32 -3.82 0.83
N GLU A 71 5.20 -3.31 1.36
CA GLU A 71 4.86 -3.40 2.78
C GLU A 71 4.74 -4.86 3.26
N TYR A 72 4.13 -5.73 2.45
CA TYR A 72 4.03 -7.16 2.73
C TYR A 72 5.38 -7.86 2.65
N GLY A 73 6.25 -7.49 1.70
CA GLY A 73 7.61 -8.01 1.63
C GLY A 73 8.40 -7.79 2.92
N TYR A 74 8.35 -6.56 3.46
CA TYR A 74 9.01 -6.26 4.74
C TYR A 74 8.36 -6.96 5.93
N LYS A 75 7.04 -7.05 5.98
CA LYS A 75 6.32 -7.77 7.05
C LYS A 75 6.69 -9.26 7.06
N ILE A 76 6.84 -9.87 5.88
CA ILE A 76 7.25 -11.26 5.75
C ILE A 76 8.69 -11.44 6.22
N GLU A 77 9.60 -10.55 5.83
CA GLU A 77 11.00 -10.62 6.26
C GLU A 77 11.16 -10.45 7.78
N ALA A 78 10.39 -9.52 8.37
CA ALA A 78 10.37 -9.31 9.82
C ALA A 78 9.85 -10.55 10.58
N LEU A 79 8.76 -11.14 10.11
CA LEU A 79 8.20 -12.37 10.71
C LEU A 79 9.13 -13.57 10.53
N ARG A 80 9.82 -13.66 9.39
CA ARG A 80 10.82 -14.71 9.14
C ARG A 80 12.00 -14.60 10.10
N THR A 81 12.51 -13.40 10.31
CA THR A 81 13.59 -13.12 11.27
C THR A 81 13.20 -13.52 12.69
N GLN A 82 11.97 -13.19 13.12
CA GLN A 82 11.47 -13.58 14.44
C GLN A 82 11.34 -15.10 14.58
N ARG A 83 10.80 -15.78 13.56
CA ARG A 83 10.68 -17.24 13.55
C ARG A 83 12.04 -17.90 13.65
N ASP A 84 13.01 -17.44 12.87
CA ASP A 84 14.35 -18.04 12.86
C ASP A 84 15.08 -17.79 14.20
N GLY A 85 14.88 -16.62 14.82
CA GLY A 85 15.36 -16.36 16.18
C GLY A 85 14.75 -17.31 17.22
N LEU A 86 13.44 -17.55 17.18
CA LEU A 86 12.76 -18.49 18.08
C LEU A 86 13.22 -19.94 17.86
N VAL A 87 13.48 -20.33 16.62
CA VAL A 87 14.01 -21.67 16.30
C VAL A 87 15.40 -21.85 16.88
N GLU A 88 16.27 -20.85 16.75
CA GLU A 88 17.62 -20.93 17.32
C GLU A 88 17.58 -20.97 18.85
N MET A 89 16.74 -20.15 19.50
CA MET A 89 16.53 -20.21 20.95
C MET A 89 16.05 -21.59 21.40
N SER A 90 15.09 -22.17 20.68
CA SER A 90 14.60 -23.53 20.98
C SER A 90 15.70 -24.58 20.83
N ARG A 91 16.56 -24.43 19.81
CA ARG A 91 17.71 -25.33 19.62
C ARG A 91 18.70 -25.23 20.77
N VAL A 92 19.05 -24.01 21.19
CA VAL A 92 19.95 -23.76 22.34
C VAL A 92 19.37 -24.38 23.61
N LEU A 93 18.10 -24.11 23.92
CA LEU A 93 17.42 -24.66 25.10
C LEU A 93 17.42 -26.19 25.12
N ARG A 94 17.20 -26.84 23.96
CA ARG A 94 17.26 -28.30 23.86
C ARG A 94 18.66 -28.86 24.07
N LEU A 95 19.69 -28.15 23.61
CA LEU A 95 21.09 -28.53 23.85
C LEU A 95 21.46 -28.38 25.32
N GLU A 96 21.03 -27.29 25.96
CA GLU A 96 21.20 -27.10 27.40
C GLU A 96 20.48 -28.18 28.20
N GLU A 97 19.23 -28.49 27.85
CA GLU A 97 18.48 -29.56 28.49
C GLU A 97 19.19 -30.92 28.35
N ALA A 98 19.67 -31.25 27.15
CA ALA A 98 20.42 -32.48 26.91
C ALA A 98 21.71 -32.54 27.73
N SER A 99 22.44 -31.43 27.83
CA SER A 99 23.64 -31.31 28.67
C SER A 99 23.32 -31.42 30.17
N LEU A 100 22.19 -30.86 30.61
CA LEU A 100 21.74 -30.94 32.00
C LEU A 100 21.29 -32.36 32.38
N ARG A 101 20.67 -33.08 31.44
CA ARG A 101 20.21 -34.46 31.61
C ARG A 101 21.30 -35.51 31.41
N ASP A 102 22.52 -35.09 31.07
CA ASP A 102 23.65 -35.99 30.90
C ASP A 102 23.96 -36.75 32.21
N PRO A 103 23.78 -38.09 32.24
CA PRO A 103 23.96 -38.88 33.45
C PRO A 103 25.39 -38.84 33.97
N GLU A 104 26.40 -38.70 33.11
CA GLU A 104 27.80 -38.61 33.54
C GLU A 104 28.06 -37.33 34.33
N ARG A 105 27.48 -36.21 33.88
CA ARG A 105 27.52 -34.92 34.58
C ARG A 105 26.79 -34.99 35.92
N ILE A 106 25.63 -35.66 35.97
CA ILE A 106 24.84 -35.85 37.19
C ILE A 106 25.62 -36.70 38.20
N ASP A 107 26.19 -37.82 37.78
CA ASP A 107 26.99 -38.71 38.63
C ASP A 107 28.26 -38.03 39.16
N GLY A 108 28.93 -37.24 38.33
CA GLY A 108 30.08 -36.45 38.75
C GLY A 108 29.73 -35.41 39.82
N LEU A 109 28.57 -34.74 39.67
CA LEU A 109 28.07 -33.79 40.66
C LEU A 109 27.63 -34.49 41.96
N ALA A 110 26.94 -35.62 41.85
CA ALA A 110 26.48 -36.43 42.97
C ALA A 110 27.65 -36.86 43.86
N ARG A 111 28.74 -37.36 43.25
CA ARG A 111 29.96 -37.74 43.99
C ARG A 111 30.62 -36.56 44.71
N LYS A 112 30.64 -35.36 44.10
CA LYS A 112 31.16 -34.14 44.74
C LYS A 112 30.34 -33.71 45.95
N LEU A 113 29.03 -33.99 45.94
CA LEU A 113 28.12 -33.76 47.06
C LEU A 113 28.13 -34.88 48.10
N GLY A 114 28.99 -35.90 47.94
CA GLY A 114 29.08 -37.06 48.83
C GLY A 114 27.96 -38.09 48.64
N LEU A 115 27.15 -37.94 47.58
CA LEU A 115 26.11 -38.91 47.22
C LEU A 115 26.75 -40.08 46.46
N GLN A 116 26.33 -41.31 46.78
CA GLN A 116 26.80 -42.54 46.14
C GLN A 116 25.61 -43.32 45.59
N SER A 117 25.84 -44.10 44.52
CA SER A 117 24.80 -44.98 44.00
C SER A 117 24.37 -45.98 45.08
N PRO A 118 23.05 -46.20 45.24
CA PRO A 118 22.54 -47.12 46.24
C PRO A 118 23.01 -48.55 45.95
N GLN A 119 23.39 -49.28 47.00
CA GLN A 119 23.74 -50.70 46.88
C GLN A 119 22.47 -51.55 46.70
N ALA A 120 22.62 -52.73 46.08
CA ALA A 120 21.51 -53.66 45.88
C ALA A 120 20.83 -53.99 47.23
N GLY A 121 19.54 -53.66 47.37
CA GLY A 121 18.75 -53.84 48.60
C GLY A 121 18.53 -52.58 49.46
N GLN A 122 19.14 -51.44 49.13
CA GLN A 122 19.03 -50.19 49.90
C GLN A 122 17.92 -49.24 49.39
N VAL A 123 17.22 -49.61 48.31
CA VAL A 123 16.15 -48.80 47.71
C VAL A 123 14.79 -49.29 48.23
N VAL A 124 14.21 -48.54 49.17
CA VAL A 124 12.83 -48.77 49.63
C VAL A 124 11.91 -47.88 48.81
N ARG A 125 11.10 -48.49 47.92
CA ARG A 125 10.01 -47.76 47.27
C ARG A 125 8.88 -47.62 48.26
N ILE A 126 8.54 -46.39 48.61
CA ILE A 126 7.34 -46.11 49.39
C ILE A 126 6.19 -46.16 48.39
N ASP A 127 5.62 -47.36 48.20
CA ASP A 127 4.39 -47.53 47.45
C ASP A 127 3.27 -46.83 48.25
N GLY A 128 2.93 -45.62 47.80
CA GLY A 128 1.72 -44.95 48.24
C GLY A 128 0.53 -45.75 47.73
N ALA A 129 -0.19 -46.35 48.68
CA ALA A 129 -1.41 -47.15 48.53
C ALA A 129 -1.19 -48.67 48.49
N SER A 130 -1.35 -49.27 49.67
CA SER A 130 -2.08 -50.52 49.83
C SER A 130 -3.40 -50.42 49.04
N GLY A 131 -3.45 -51.03 47.87
CA GLY A 131 -4.60 -51.01 46.98
C GLY A 131 -4.32 -51.75 45.69
N ASP A 132 -4.52 -53.08 45.73
CA ASP A 132 -4.53 -53.98 44.58
C ASP A 132 -5.39 -53.43 43.42
N THR A 133 -4.78 -52.78 42.42
CA THR A 133 -5.27 -52.79 41.04
C THR A 133 -4.12 -52.55 40.05
N PRO A 134 -3.93 -53.39 39.02
CA PRO A 134 -2.95 -53.17 37.99
C PRO A 134 -3.44 -52.07 37.03
N GLU A 135 -3.13 -50.80 37.32
CA GLU A 135 -3.33 -49.74 36.34
C GLU A 135 -2.21 -49.76 35.31
N MET A 136 -2.58 -50.11 34.07
CA MET A 136 -1.74 -49.96 32.90
C MET A 136 -1.31 -48.50 32.77
N ALA A 137 0.00 -48.25 32.87
CA ALA A 137 0.61 -47.00 32.47
C ALA A 137 0.44 -46.79 30.96
N SER A 138 -0.65 -46.14 30.57
CA SER A 138 -0.82 -45.61 29.22
C SER A 138 -0.01 -44.33 29.10
N ILE A 139 1.01 -44.36 28.24
CA ILE A 139 1.75 -43.17 27.81
C ILE A 139 0.77 -42.31 27.01
N ALA A 140 0.10 -41.37 27.68
CA ALA A 140 -0.67 -40.34 27.01
C ALA A 140 0.31 -39.47 26.21
N ALA A 141 0.34 -39.67 24.89
CA ALA A 141 1.09 -38.84 23.97
C ALA A 141 0.60 -37.39 24.13
N VAL A 142 1.49 -36.51 24.57
CA VAL A 142 1.26 -35.07 24.70
C VAL A 142 0.89 -34.53 23.31
N ALA A 143 -0.36 -34.14 23.15
CA ALA A 143 -0.87 -33.60 21.90
C ALA A 143 -0.21 -32.25 21.61
N VAL A 144 0.52 -32.19 20.49
CA VAL A 144 1.07 -30.95 19.93
C VAL A 144 -0.10 -30.11 19.42
N ILE A 145 -0.45 -29.05 20.14
CA ILE A 145 -1.42 -28.07 19.68
C ILE A 145 -0.76 -27.25 18.58
N SER A 146 -1.04 -27.62 17.32
CA SER A 146 -0.74 -26.81 16.16
C SER A 146 -1.68 -25.59 16.17
N ALA A 147 -1.17 -24.43 16.57
CA ALA A 147 -1.85 -23.16 16.34
C ALA A 147 -1.85 -22.85 14.84
N ARG A 148 -3.03 -22.57 14.28
CA ARG A 148 -3.26 -22.16 12.90
C ARG A 148 -3.31 -20.65 12.79
#